data_AF-A0A7D3Y383-F1
#
_entry.id   AF-A0A7D3Y383-F1
#
_cell.length_a   1.000
_cell.length_b   1.000
_cell.length_c   1.000
_cell.angle_alpha   90.00
_cell.angle_beta   90.00
_cell.angle_gamma   90.00
#
_symmetry.space_group_name_H-M   'P 1'
#
loop_
_entity.id
_entity.type
_entity.pdbx_description
1 polymer ?
#
loop_
_entity_poly.entity_id
_entity_poly.type
_entity_poly.pdbx_seq_one_letter_code
_entity_poly.pdbx_strand_id
1 'polypeptide(L)'
;MPFFTVGNLYQNTYRVESVEPFFEGELAIATSGGKKYYLQYTRLQKPAPPRAIQQYLSLKDHPLILPYIQVFSEERSLVFIRPYVSFQCRLDQRIKAEKPEEDQILDWVKSLFPVEGVLKDKPLRMYTLLHPSNIGITESGKLQVIYCGVEGRTVPGAVFDWGNLLYMLFTCSVLDEPLRKMPGDSSFSKSLERFIQKSFNRHSGYVSSQLDSYLKRRDAKGLFEGWFKRSTEEKSAEEREQTRTAAKKSERRAEEERLERERQEAEAAQEESERRARAEAERLERERQEAEAKAQEESERRARADAERLERERQEAEAKAQEESERRARADAERLERERQEAEAKAQEESERRARADAERLERERQEAAAAQEESERRARAEAERLERERQEAEAAQEESERRARAEAERLERERQEAEAKAQEESERRARAEAERLERERQEAAAAQEESERRARAEAERLERERQEWKRHEEEQERIAAQFQEYVQHVFHRQS
;
A
#
# COMPACT_ATOMS: atom_id res chain seq x y z
N MET A 1 6.56 -9.22 -19.82
CA MET A 1 6.54 -7.75 -19.66
C MET A 1 7.33 -7.42 -18.41
N PRO A 2 7.94 -6.22 -18.32
CA PRO A 2 8.46 -5.72 -17.04
C PRO A 2 7.30 -5.54 -16.04
N PHE A 3 7.61 -5.55 -14.74
CA PHE A 3 6.65 -5.30 -13.67
C PHE A 3 6.50 -3.80 -13.41
N PHE A 4 7.61 -3.06 -13.35
CA PHE A 4 7.61 -1.61 -13.29
C PHE A 4 7.75 -0.99 -14.69
N THR A 5 7.01 0.09 -14.93
CA THR A 5 7.08 0.88 -16.18
C THR A 5 7.46 2.32 -15.82
N VAL A 6 8.53 2.84 -16.44
CA VAL A 6 8.99 4.22 -16.25
C VAL A 6 7.88 5.21 -16.58
N GLY A 7 7.73 6.24 -15.73
CA GLY A 7 6.68 7.26 -15.83
C GLY A 7 5.39 6.90 -15.08
N ASN A 8 5.06 5.61 -14.94
CA ASN A 8 3.84 5.16 -14.27
C ASN A 8 3.92 5.30 -12.74
N LEU A 9 2.76 5.27 -12.07
CA LEU A 9 2.64 5.20 -10.62
C LEU A 9 2.48 3.75 -10.16
N TYR A 10 3.30 3.30 -9.21
CA TYR A 10 3.04 2.10 -8.42
C TYR A 10 2.22 2.46 -7.17
N GLN A 11 1.19 1.66 -6.86
CA GLN A 11 0.22 1.88 -5.76
C GLN A 11 -0.33 3.33 -5.71
N ASN A 12 -0.56 3.94 -6.89
CA ASN A 12 -0.94 5.36 -7.07
C ASN A 12 -0.05 6.41 -6.37
N THR A 13 1.11 6.00 -5.83
CA THR A 13 1.88 6.78 -4.85
C THR A 13 3.32 7.03 -5.30
N TYR A 14 3.95 6.06 -5.95
CA TYR A 14 5.38 6.08 -6.29
C TYR A 14 5.57 6.19 -7.81
N ARG A 15 6.03 7.34 -8.31
CA ARG A 15 6.29 7.52 -9.75
C ARG A 15 7.64 6.94 -10.12
N VAL A 16 7.65 5.92 -10.98
CA VAL A 16 8.88 5.23 -11.42
C VAL A 16 9.70 6.15 -12.33
N GLU A 17 10.96 6.37 -11.96
CA GLU A 17 11.95 7.16 -12.72
C GLU A 17 12.86 6.28 -13.58
N SER A 18 13.26 5.12 -13.05
CA SER A 18 14.09 4.14 -13.75
C SER A 18 13.82 2.72 -13.24
N VAL A 19 14.16 1.71 -14.04
CA VAL A 19 14.04 0.29 -13.71
C VAL A 19 15.26 -0.44 -14.26
N GLU A 20 15.92 -1.27 -13.46
CA GLU A 20 16.93 -2.23 -13.90
C GLU A 20 16.52 -3.68 -13.58
N PRO A 21 16.85 -4.67 -14.43
CA PRO A 21 16.74 -6.08 -14.08
C PRO A 21 17.60 -6.39 -12.84
N PHE A 22 17.01 -7.08 -11.86
CA PHE A 22 17.66 -7.36 -10.59
C PHE A 22 17.40 -8.80 -10.16
N PHE A 23 18.28 -9.70 -10.60
CA PHE A 23 18.09 -11.16 -10.52
C PHE A 23 16.79 -11.61 -11.22
N GLU A 24 16.01 -12.54 -10.64
CA GLU A 24 14.67 -12.92 -11.16
C GLU A 24 13.56 -11.86 -10.91
N GLY A 25 13.97 -10.62 -10.64
CA GLY A 25 13.11 -9.49 -10.33
C GLY A 25 13.61 -8.18 -10.92
N GLU A 26 13.21 -7.07 -10.32
CA GLU A 26 13.47 -5.71 -10.81
C GLU A 26 13.80 -4.80 -9.63
N LEU A 27 14.73 -3.87 -9.83
CA LEU A 27 15.01 -2.78 -8.91
C LEU A 27 14.75 -1.46 -9.64
N ALA A 28 13.81 -0.69 -9.11
CA ALA A 28 13.38 0.58 -9.65
C ALA A 28 13.69 1.73 -8.70
N ILE A 29 13.99 2.90 -9.25
CA ILE A 29 14.00 4.17 -8.51
C ILE A 29 12.66 4.84 -8.78
N ALA A 30 11.99 5.32 -7.73
CA ALA A 30 10.74 6.06 -7.83
C ALA A 30 10.69 7.24 -6.87
N THR A 31 9.95 8.28 -7.25
CA THR A 31 9.75 9.48 -6.43
C THR A 31 8.32 9.57 -5.91
N SER A 32 8.18 9.94 -4.63
CA SER A 32 6.92 10.27 -3.97
C SER A 32 7.13 11.38 -2.93
N GLY A 33 6.23 12.36 -2.84
CA GLY A 33 6.35 13.46 -1.88
C GLY A 33 7.67 14.24 -1.94
N GLY A 34 8.30 14.35 -3.12
CA GLY A 34 9.61 14.98 -3.31
C GLY A 34 10.81 14.16 -2.82
N LYS A 35 10.61 12.91 -2.38
CA LYS A 35 11.66 11.98 -1.92
C LYS A 35 11.79 10.80 -2.87
N LYS A 36 13.02 10.30 -3.04
CA LYS A 36 13.31 9.07 -3.78
C LYS A 36 13.18 7.84 -2.88
N TYR A 37 12.78 6.73 -3.51
CA TYR A 37 12.63 5.40 -2.92
C TYR A 37 13.18 4.36 -3.88
N TYR A 38 13.66 3.24 -3.32
CA TYR A 38 13.88 2.02 -4.09
C TYR A 38 12.61 1.16 -4.03
N LEU A 39 12.13 0.75 -5.19
CA LEU A 39 11.04 -0.21 -5.39
C LEU A 39 11.65 -1.51 -5.90
N GLN A 40 11.60 -2.57 -5.09
CA GLN A 40 12.18 -3.86 -5.48
C GLN A 40 11.08 -4.91 -5.62
N TYR A 41 10.98 -5.52 -6.79
CA TYR A 41 10.07 -6.62 -7.11
C TYR A 41 10.83 -7.95 -7.02
N THR A 42 10.24 -8.96 -6.36
CA THR A 42 10.69 -10.37 -6.40
C THR A 42 9.51 -11.30 -6.65
N ARG A 43 9.72 -12.32 -7.47
CA ARG A 43 8.72 -13.36 -7.75
C ARG A 43 8.62 -14.37 -6.63
N LEU A 44 7.45 -14.99 -6.53
CA LEU A 44 7.13 -16.05 -5.58
C LEU A 44 6.88 -17.38 -6.32
N GLN A 45 7.53 -18.45 -5.86
CA GLN A 45 7.19 -19.84 -6.23
C GLN A 45 5.85 -20.29 -5.63
N LYS A 46 5.51 -19.73 -4.46
CA LYS A 46 4.31 -20.04 -3.67
C LYS A 46 3.87 -18.75 -2.96
N PRO A 47 2.56 -18.46 -2.84
CA PRO A 47 2.06 -17.25 -2.17
C PRO A 47 2.74 -17.01 -0.81
N ALA A 48 3.00 -15.74 -0.49
CA ALA A 48 3.67 -15.38 0.75
C ALA A 48 2.77 -15.67 1.96
N PRO A 49 3.25 -16.34 3.02
CA PRO A 49 2.49 -16.48 4.25
C PRO A 49 2.31 -15.09 4.90
N PRO A 50 1.17 -14.78 5.56
CA PRO A 50 0.91 -13.42 6.09
C PRO A 50 2.01 -12.84 7.01
N ARG A 51 2.73 -13.71 7.74
CA ARG A 51 3.84 -13.31 8.61
C ARG A 51 5.10 -12.83 7.86
N ALA A 52 5.24 -13.10 6.56
CA ALA A 52 6.40 -12.70 5.76
C ALA A 52 6.56 -11.18 5.69
N ILE A 53 5.46 -10.42 5.52
CA ILE A 53 5.45 -8.95 5.49
C ILE A 53 6.09 -8.39 6.76
N GLN A 54 5.58 -8.79 7.94
CA GLN A 54 6.09 -8.33 9.22
C GLN A 54 7.55 -8.74 9.46
N GLN A 55 7.94 -9.92 8.97
CA GLN A 55 9.32 -10.39 9.10
C GLN A 55 10.31 -9.57 8.26
N TYR A 56 9.95 -9.18 7.04
CA TYR A 56 10.75 -8.26 6.23
C TYR A 56 10.90 -6.89 6.92
N LEU A 57 9.81 -6.35 7.47
CA LEU A 57 9.84 -5.10 8.25
C LEU A 57 10.72 -5.23 9.52
N SER A 58 10.82 -6.43 10.11
CA SER A 58 11.73 -6.74 11.24
C SER A 58 13.23 -6.76 10.90
N LEU A 59 13.61 -6.40 9.67
CA LEU A 59 15.02 -6.20 9.26
C LEU A 59 15.43 -4.72 9.20
N LYS A 60 14.49 -3.78 9.44
CA LYS A 60 14.69 -2.33 9.26
C LYS A 60 15.91 -1.75 10.00
N ASP A 61 16.27 -2.32 11.16
CA ASP A 61 17.33 -1.82 12.05
C ASP A 61 18.69 -2.51 11.79
N HIS A 62 18.77 -3.49 10.88
CA HIS A 62 20.01 -4.23 10.65
C HIS A 62 21.02 -3.41 9.83
N PRO A 63 22.23 -3.12 10.34
CA PRO A 63 23.10 -2.07 9.81
C PRO A 63 23.62 -2.33 8.38
N LEU A 64 23.56 -3.57 7.89
CA LEU A 64 24.08 -4.01 6.59
C LEU A 64 22.99 -4.56 5.65
N ILE A 65 21.71 -4.42 6.00
CA ILE A 65 20.60 -4.72 5.07
C ILE A 65 19.92 -3.40 4.75
N LEU A 66 19.65 -3.12 3.47
CA LEU A 66 18.90 -1.94 3.08
C LEU A 66 17.48 -2.00 3.71
N PRO A 67 16.99 -1.01 4.48
CA PRO A 67 15.75 -1.17 5.23
C PRO A 67 14.52 -1.46 4.37
N TYR A 68 13.52 -2.11 4.97
CA TYR A 68 12.19 -2.33 4.40
C TYR A 68 11.20 -1.36 5.07
N ILE A 69 10.61 -0.44 4.31
CA ILE A 69 9.64 0.56 4.81
C ILE A 69 8.21 0.02 4.69
N GLN A 70 7.89 -0.55 3.53
CA GLN A 70 6.61 -1.20 3.24
C GLN A 70 6.86 -2.46 2.41
N VAL A 71 5.97 -3.44 2.55
CA VAL A 71 5.98 -4.68 1.76
C VAL A 71 4.56 -4.96 1.29
N PHE A 72 4.35 -4.86 -0.02
CA PHE A 72 3.09 -5.23 -0.67
C PHE A 72 3.17 -6.69 -1.12
N SER A 73 2.07 -7.43 -0.94
CA SER A 73 1.91 -8.78 -1.50
C SER A 73 0.98 -8.71 -2.70
N GLU A 74 1.52 -9.01 -3.87
CA GLU A 74 0.78 -9.21 -5.11
C GLU A 74 0.47 -10.72 -5.28
N GLU A 75 -0.31 -11.12 -6.29
CA GLU A 75 -0.71 -12.54 -6.48
C GLU A 75 0.49 -13.52 -6.51
N ARG A 76 1.59 -13.13 -7.18
CA ARG A 76 2.78 -13.99 -7.40
C ARG A 76 4.11 -13.29 -7.14
N SER A 77 4.11 -12.20 -6.39
CA SER A 77 5.31 -11.42 -6.09
C SER A 77 5.18 -10.63 -4.79
N LEU A 78 6.33 -10.28 -4.21
CA LEU A 78 6.42 -9.22 -3.21
C LEU A 78 7.02 -7.97 -3.85
N VAL A 79 6.53 -6.80 -3.44
CA VAL A 79 7.13 -5.51 -3.76
C VAL A 79 7.54 -4.81 -2.48
N PHE A 80 8.82 -4.47 -2.39
CA PHE A 80 9.44 -3.80 -1.25
C PHE A 80 9.63 -2.33 -1.55
N ILE A 81 9.07 -1.44 -0.72
CA ILE A 81 9.44 -0.02 -0.69
C ILE A 81 10.56 0.16 0.33
N ARG A 82 11.66 0.78 -0.09
CA ARG A 82 12.92 0.88 0.66
C ARG A 82 13.45 2.32 0.56
N PRO A 83 14.21 2.83 1.54
CA PRO A 83 14.75 4.18 1.46
C PRO A 83 15.71 4.27 0.28
N TYR A 84 15.68 5.37 -0.48
CA TYR A 84 16.76 5.62 -1.43
C TYR A 84 18.04 5.93 -0.65
N VAL A 85 19.12 5.26 -1.03
CA VAL A 85 20.47 5.43 -0.49
C VAL A 85 21.38 5.63 -1.69
N SER A 86 22.23 6.66 -1.66
CA SER A 86 23.22 6.84 -2.74
C SER A 86 24.29 5.76 -2.61
N PHE A 87 24.31 4.86 -3.59
CA PHE A 87 25.39 3.90 -3.78
C PHE A 87 26.38 4.46 -4.80
N GLN A 88 27.65 4.54 -4.39
CA GLN A 88 28.76 4.88 -5.27
C GLN A 88 28.85 3.86 -6.43
N CYS A 89 28.68 2.58 -6.10
CA CYS A 89 28.58 1.46 -7.03
C CYS A 89 28.08 0.18 -6.31
N ARG A 90 27.81 -0.89 -7.06
CA ARG A 90 27.65 -2.26 -6.55
C ARG A 90 28.98 -3.02 -6.57
N LEU A 91 29.17 -4.06 -5.75
CA LEU A 91 30.46 -4.76 -5.65
C LEU A 91 30.90 -5.42 -6.97
N ASP A 92 29.98 -5.86 -7.82
CA ASP A 92 30.30 -6.35 -9.16
C ASP A 92 30.85 -5.26 -10.10
N GLN A 93 30.41 -4.02 -9.92
CA GLN A 93 30.94 -2.85 -10.64
C GLN A 93 32.30 -2.45 -10.07
N ARG A 94 32.43 -2.44 -8.73
CA ARG A 94 33.68 -2.13 -8.00
C ARG A 94 34.84 -3.00 -8.46
N ILE A 95 34.68 -4.33 -8.44
CA ILE A 95 35.75 -5.29 -8.80
C ILE A 95 36.09 -5.27 -10.30
N LYS A 96 35.16 -4.88 -11.16
CA LYS A 96 35.39 -4.71 -12.61
C LYS A 96 36.11 -3.40 -12.94
N ALA A 97 35.88 -2.34 -12.16
CA ALA A 97 36.49 -1.03 -12.37
C ALA A 97 37.96 -0.98 -11.90
N GLU A 98 38.26 -1.60 -10.76
CA GLU A 98 39.62 -1.71 -10.21
C GLU A 98 39.68 -2.98 -9.35
N LYS A 99 40.77 -3.74 -9.51
CA LYS A 99 41.03 -4.94 -8.70
C LYS A 99 41.28 -4.52 -7.23
N PRO A 100 40.45 -4.95 -6.26
CA PRO A 100 40.68 -4.61 -4.86
C PRO A 100 41.87 -5.38 -4.28
N GLU A 101 42.46 -4.83 -3.22
CA GLU A 101 43.46 -5.53 -2.41
C GLU A 101 42.85 -6.70 -1.64
N GLU A 102 43.69 -7.68 -1.27
CA GLU A 102 43.25 -8.87 -0.53
C GLU A 102 42.53 -8.50 0.77
N ASP A 103 43.10 -7.62 1.58
CA ASP A 103 42.51 -7.23 2.86
C ASP A 103 41.15 -6.52 2.69
N GLN A 104 40.97 -5.69 1.66
CA GLN A 104 39.68 -5.07 1.33
C GLN A 104 38.61 -6.13 0.99
N ILE A 105 38.97 -7.19 0.27
CA ILE A 105 38.06 -8.32 -0.02
C ILE A 105 37.70 -9.08 1.26
N LEU A 106 38.70 -9.33 2.12
CA LEU A 106 38.50 -10.08 3.36
C LEU A 106 37.68 -9.30 4.38
N ASP A 107 37.86 -7.99 4.51
CA ASP A 107 37.04 -7.12 5.36
C ASP A 107 35.59 -7.02 4.85
N TRP A 108 35.40 -6.89 3.53
CA TRP A 108 34.05 -6.95 2.95
C TRP A 108 33.35 -8.27 3.32
N VAL A 109 33.99 -9.42 3.08
CA VAL A 109 33.43 -10.73 3.41
C VAL A 109 33.20 -10.89 4.92
N LYS A 110 34.14 -10.47 5.75
CA LYS A 110 34.03 -10.53 7.23
C LYS A 110 32.88 -9.68 7.75
N SER A 111 32.66 -8.50 7.18
CA SER A 111 31.54 -7.63 7.55
C SER A 111 30.18 -8.26 7.24
N LEU A 112 30.08 -9.12 6.22
CA LEU A 112 28.82 -9.70 5.77
C LEU A 112 28.37 -10.93 6.58
N PHE A 113 29.24 -11.59 7.35
CA PHE A 113 28.88 -12.80 8.11
C PHE A 113 27.64 -12.68 9.03
N PRO A 114 27.41 -11.55 9.74
CA PRO A 114 26.21 -11.37 10.58
C PRO A 114 24.90 -11.35 9.79
N VAL A 115 24.93 -10.94 8.52
CA VAL A 115 23.74 -10.93 7.63
C VAL A 115 23.18 -12.34 7.48
N GLU A 116 24.04 -13.36 7.39
CA GLU A 116 23.57 -14.74 7.24
C GLU A 116 22.91 -15.26 8.53
N GLY A 117 23.47 -14.93 9.71
CA GLY A 117 22.91 -15.32 11.00
C GLY A 117 21.52 -14.73 11.21
N VAL A 118 21.41 -13.39 11.17
CA VAL A 118 20.14 -12.67 11.43
C VAL A 118 19.01 -13.04 10.46
N LEU A 119 19.34 -13.60 9.28
CA LEU A 119 18.37 -14.11 8.31
C LEU A 119 17.99 -15.58 8.58
N LYS A 120 18.96 -16.43 8.93
CA LYS A 120 18.70 -17.84 9.27
C LYS A 120 17.92 -18.01 10.58
N ASP A 121 18.11 -17.09 11.52
CA ASP A 121 17.44 -17.10 12.84
C ASP A 121 15.98 -16.59 12.79
N LYS A 122 15.48 -16.15 11.63
CA LYS A 122 14.09 -15.70 11.48
C LYS A 122 13.10 -16.88 11.44
N PRO A 123 11.90 -16.78 12.05
CA PRO A 123 10.91 -17.87 12.10
C PRO A 123 10.46 -18.44 10.74
N LEU A 124 10.36 -17.60 9.71
CA LEU A 124 10.31 -18.03 8.31
C LEU A 124 11.72 -17.88 7.74
N ARG A 125 12.54 -18.94 7.84
CA ARG A 125 13.97 -18.89 7.56
C ARG A 125 14.32 -18.14 6.26
N MET A 126 15.22 -17.16 6.38
CA MET A 126 15.59 -16.26 5.29
C MET A 126 17.01 -16.52 4.79
N TYR A 127 17.32 -15.97 3.62
CA TYR A 127 18.65 -16.01 3.00
C TYR A 127 18.97 -14.70 2.29
N THR A 128 20.25 -14.49 1.98
CA THR A 128 20.73 -13.46 1.04
C THR A 128 21.36 -14.14 -0.17
N LEU A 129 21.41 -13.45 -1.32
CA LEU A 129 22.21 -13.90 -2.46
C LEU A 129 23.67 -13.46 -2.24
N LEU A 130 24.56 -14.43 -2.07
CA LEU A 130 26.00 -14.22 -1.90
C LEU A 130 26.66 -13.97 -3.26
N HIS A 131 26.29 -12.84 -3.86
CA HIS A 131 26.66 -12.43 -5.21
C HIS A 131 27.04 -10.94 -5.22
N PRO A 132 28.15 -10.50 -5.86
CA PRO A 132 28.61 -9.11 -5.77
C PRO A 132 27.56 -8.06 -6.21
N SER A 133 26.77 -8.34 -7.26
CA SER A 133 25.67 -7.44 -7.70
C SER A 133 24.53 -7.26 -6.69
N ASN A 134 24.52 -8.02 -5.59
CA ASN A 134 23.53 -7.89 -4.51
C ASN A 134 23.95 -6.89 -3.42
N ILE A 135 25.17 -6.35 -3.50
CA ILE A 135 25.81 -5.61 -2.40
C ILE A 135 26.21 -4.23 -2.93
N GLY A 136 25.53 -3.20 -2.44
CA GLY A 136 25.85 -1.80 -2.72
C GLY A 136 26.95 -1.27 -1.80
N ILE A 137 27.86 -0.45 -2.33
CA ILE A 137 28.78 0.38 -1.56
C ILE A 137 28.16 1.78 -1.48
N THR A 138 27.87 2.27 -0.28
CA THR A 138 27.40 3.64 -0.06
C THR A 138 28.52 4.66 -0.21
N GLU A 139 28.20 5.95 -0.36
CA GLU A 139 29.21 7.04 -0.42
C GLU A 139 30.20 7.07 0.78
N SER A 140 29.83 6.44 1.91
CA SER A 140 30.67 6.30 3.10
C SER A 140 31.54 5.03 3.12
N GLY A 141 31.62 4.31 2.00
CA GLY A 141 32.33 3.03 1.87
C GLY A 141 31.61 1.83 2.52
N LYS A 142 30.55 2.06 3.29
CA LYS A 142 29.80 1.01 4.00
C LYS A 142 28.99 0.16 3.02
N LEU A 143 29.07 -1.17 3.18
CA LEU A 143 28.28 -2.14 2.41
C LEU A 143 26.80 -2.17 2.86
N GLN A 144 25.89 -2.41 1.91
CA GLN A 144 24.52 -2.81 2.18
C GLN A 144 24.06 -3.94 1.24
N VAL A 145 23.53 -4.99 1.83
CA VAL A 145 22.83 -6.09 1.14
C VAL A 145 21.46 -5.61 0.70
N ILE A 146 21.16 -5.82 -0.59
CA ILE A 146 19.90 -5.43 -1.20
C ILE A 146 18.90 -6.59 -1.05
N TYR A 147 18.97 -7.63 -1.88
CA TYR A 147 18.05 -8.78 -1.83
C TYR A 147 18.23 -9.63 -0.57
N CYS A 148 17.12 -9.88 0.11
CA CYS A 148 16.96 -10.97 1.07
C CYS A 148 15.68 -11.75 0.69
N GLY A 149 15.74 -13.08 0.70
CA GLY A 149 14.65 -13.97 0.33
C GLY A 149 14.13 -14.81 1.51
N VAL A 150 13.01 -15.49 1.31
CA VAL A 150 12.42 -16.46 2.26
C VAL A 150 12.51 -17.86 1.64
N GLU A 151 13.09 -18.82 2.36
CA GLU A 151 13.35 -20.17 1.83
C GLU A 151 12.06 -20.86 1.34
N GLY A 152 12.11 -21.44 0.14
CA GLY A 152 10.97 -22.09 -0.50
C GLY A 152 9.78 -21.17 -0.86
N ARG A 153 10.00 -19.84 -0.90
CA ARG A 153 8.98 -18.84 -1.28
C ARG A 153 9.45 -17.90 -2.39
N THR A 154 10.52 -17.15 -2.19
CA THR A 154 11.03 -16.14 -3.16
C THR A 154 12.01 -16.73 -4.17
N VAL A 155 12.21 -16.04 -5.31
CA VAL A 155 13.27 -16.37 -6.29
C VAL A 155 14.12 -15.14 -6.66
N PRO A 156 15.43 -15.34 -6.97
CA PRO A 156 16.14 -16.62 -7.00
C PRO A 156 16.39 -17.21 -5.61
N GLY A 157 16.56 -18.53 -5.54
CA GLY A 157 16.97 -19.24 -4.32
C GLY A 157 18.42 -18.93 -3.92
N ALA A 158 18.85 -19.42 -2.76
CA ALA A 158 20.23 -19.32 -2.29
C ALA A 158 21.18 -20.26 -3.08
N VAL A 159 21.44 -19.92 -4.35
CA VAL A 159 22.24 -20.74 -5.29
C VAL A 159 23.74 -20.50 -5.17
N PHE A 160 24.16 -19.30 -4.78
CA PHE A 160 25.57 -18.96 -4.53
C PHE A 160 25.90 -19.05 -3.03
N ASP A 161 27.07 -19.59 -2.71
CA ASP A 161 27.61 -19.72 -1.34
C ASP A 161 28.81 -18.78 -1.09
N TRP A 162 29.41 -18.90 0.10
CA TRP A 162 30.59 -18.10 0.48
C TRP A 162 31.84 -18.41 -0.35
N GLY A 163 32.02 -19.65 -0.81
CA GLY A 163 33.12 -20.02 -1.72
C GLY A 163 32.97 -19.34 -3.07
N ASN A 164 31.74 -19.28 -3.58
CA ASN A 164 31.39 -18.56 -4.80
C ASN A 164 31.60 -17.03 -4.66
N LEU A 165 31.14 -16.42 -3.57
CA LEU A 165 31.36 -14.99 -3.32
C LEU A 165 32.85 -14.65 -3.22
N LEU A 166 33.62 -15.43 -2.45
CA LEU A 166 35.07 -15.28 -2.36
C LEU A 166 35.74 -15.44 -3.74
N TYR A 167 35.38 -16.48 -4.49
CA TYR A 167 35.92 -16.70 -5.84
C TYR A 167 35.65 -15.52 -6.78
N MET A 168 34.42 -15.01 -6.80
CA MET A 168 34.05 -13.86 -7.65
C MET A 168 34.83 -12.60 -7.29
N LEU A 169 34.93 -12.26 -6.00
CA LEU A 169 35.69 -11.09 -5.55
C LEU A 169 37.18 -11.21 -5.85
N PHE A 170 37.79 -12.37 -5.58
CA PHE A 170 39.23 -12.60 -5.79
C PHE A 170 39.66 -12.77 -7.25
N THR A 171 38.78 -13.28 -8.13
CA THR A 171 39.01 -13.29 -9.59
C THR A 171 38.62 -11.99 -10.28
N CYS A 172 37.85 -11.13 -9.60
CA CYS A 172 37.16 -9.98 -10.21
C CYS A 172 36.18 -10.36 -11.34
N SER A 173 35.80 -11.64 -11.42
CA SER A 173 34.87 -12.18 -12.40
C SER A 173 33.52 -12.50 -11.75
N VAL A 174 32.43 -12.28 -12.46
CA VAL A 174 31.06 -12.59 -11.99
C VAL A 174 30.62 -13.90 -12.62
N LEU A 175 30.02 -14.78 -11.83
CA LEU A 175 29.59 -16.11 -12.26
C LEU A 175 28.10 -16.10 -12.63
N ASP A 176 27.76 -16.62 -13.80
CA ASP A 176 26.37 -16.88 -14.18
C ASP A 176 25.78 -18.12 -13.46
N GLU A 177 26.61 -19.14 -13.20
CA GLU A 177 26.26 -20.37 -12.48
C GLU A 177 27.17 -20.63 -11.27
N PRO A 178 26.66 -21.22 -10.17
CA PRO A 178 27.47 -21.49 -8.97
C PRO A 178 28.45 -22.66 -9.16
N LEU A 179 29.72 -22.38 -8.87
CA LEU A 179 30.79 -23.37 -8.76
C LEU A 179 30.54 -24.29 -7.56
N ARG A 180 30.75 -25.60 -7.78
CA ARG A 180 30.65 -26.64 -6.71
C ARG A 180 31.98 -26.90 -6.00
N LYS A 181 33.10 -26.47 -6.59
CA LYS A 181 34.49 -26.60 -6.11
C LYS A 181 35.39 -25.61 -6.86
N MET A 182 36.65 -25.47 -6.44
CA MET A 182 37.63 -24.67 -7.17
C MET A 182 37.89 -25.20 -8.60
N PRO A 183 38.03 -24.31 -9.59
CA PRO A 183 38.69 -24.61 -10.86
C PRO A 183 40.18 -24.98 -10.64
N GLY A 184 40.69 -25.94 -11.42
CA GLY A 184 42.05 -26.48 -11.24
C GLY A 184 43.18 -25.60 -11.78
N ASP A 185 42.82 -24.51 -12.46
CA ASP A 185 43.65 -23.54 -13.15
C ASP A 185 43.75 -22.19 -12.40
N SER A 186 43.23 -22.12 -11.15
CA SER A 186 43.20 -20.88 -10.39
C SER A 186 44.60 -20.34 -10.04
N SER A 187 44.83 -19.05 -10.25
CA SER A 187 46.11 -18.36 -10.05
C SER A 187 46.40 -17.96 -8.59
N PHE A 188 45.69 -18.55 -7.62
CA PHE A 188 45.76 -18.17 -6.22
C PHE A 188 46.97 -18.74 -5.47
N SER A 189 47.33 -18.11 -4.35
CA SER A 189 48.29 -18.71 -3.42
C SER A 189 47.72 -20.03 -2.88
N LYS A 190 48.56 -21.06 -2.70
CA LYS A 190 48.15 -22.36 -2.12
C LYS A 190 47.50 -22.23 -0.73
N SER A 191 47.61 -21.10 -0.05
CA SER A 191 46.90 -20.80 1.20
C SER A 191 45.50 -20.24 0.94
N LEU A 192 45.36 -19.32 -0.01
CA LEU A 192 44.09 -18.68 -0.38
C LEU A 192 43.16 -19.67 -1.10
N GLU A 193 43.69 -20.42 -2.07
CA GLU A 193 43.00 -21.53 -2.75
C GLU A 193 42.35 -22.50 -1.75
N ARG A 194 43.09 -22.92 -0.72
CA ARG A 194 42.57 -23.81 0.35
C ARG A 194 41.57 -23.13 1.28
N PHE A 195 41.57 -21.80 1.41
CA PHE A 195 40.54 -21.07 2.14
C PHE A 195 39.23 -20.99 1.32
N ILE A 196 39.31 -20.59 0.04
CA ILE A 196 38.15 -20.52 -0.85
C ILE A 196 37.54 -21.92 -1.05
N GLN A 197 38.36 -22.96 -1.32
CA GLN A 197 37.90 -24.35 -1.45
C GLN A 197 37.17 -24.86 -0.20
N LYS A 198 37.59 -24.44 1.00
CA LYS A 198 36.89 -24.83 2.24
C LYS A 198 35.58 -24.08 2.47
N SER A 199 35.36 -22.96 1.78
CA SER A 199 34.22 -22.06 2.01
C SER A 199 32.98 -22.43 1.18
N PHE A 200 33.13 -23.25 0.13
CA PHE A 200 32.01 -23.83 -0.60
C PHE A 200 31.12 -24.71 0.30
N ASN A 201 29.81 -24.55 0.16
CA ASN A 201 28.76 -25.29 0.87
C ASN A 201 28.89 -25.23 2.41
N ARG A 202 29.34 -24.08 2.95
CA ARG A 202 29.45 -23.82 4.40
C ARG A 202 28.63 -22.59 4.82
N HIS A 203 28.36 -22.50 6.12
CA HIS A 203 27.72 -21.35 6.77
C HIS A 203 28.76 -20.33 7.24
N SER A 204 28.34 -19.07 7.45
CA SER A 204 29.22 -17.94 7.75
C SER A 204 30.17 -18.18 8.92
N GLY A 205 29.68 -18.74 10.04
CA GLY A 205 30.51 -19.04 11.21
C GLY A 205 31.69 -20.00 10.94
N TYR A 206 31.51 -21.02 10.09
CA TYR A 206 32.62 -21.89 9.68
C TYR A 206 33.61 -21.14 8.77
N VAL A 207 33.09 -20.33 7.85
CA VAL A 207 33.90 -19.53 6.92
C VAL A 207 34.73 -18.49 7.68
N SER A 208 34.15 -17.82 8.69
CA SER A 208 34.90 -16.92 9.59
C SER A 208 36.03 -17.66 10.30
N SER A 209 35.76 -18.84 10.89
CA SER A 209 36.80 -19.65 11.51
C SER A 209 37.93 -20.03 10.54
N GLN A 210 37.61 -20.33 9.26
CA GLN A 210 38.63 -20.56 8.24
C GLN A 210 39.34 -19.28 7.77
N LEU A 211 38.69 -18.12 7.82
CA LEU A 211 39.26 -16.80 7.52
C LEU A 211 40.26 -16.36 8.60
N ASP A 212 39.87 -16.41 9.87
CA ASP A 212 40.78 -16.11 10.98
C ASP A 212 41.95 -17.11 11.01
N SER A 213 41.70 -18.37 10.64
CA SER A 213 42.73 -19.39 10.40
C SER A 213 43.57 -19.17 9.13
N TYR A 214 43.12 -18.37 8.17
CA TYR A 214 43.88 -17.99 6.97
C TYR A 214 44.80 -16.83 7.29
N LEU A 215 44.25 -15.73 7.82
CA LEU A 215 44.96 -14.53 8.26
C LEU A 215 46.13 -14.90 9.18
N LYS A 216 45.87 -15.64 10.27
CA LYS A 216 46.92 -16.09 11.21
C LYS A 216 48.06 -16.88 10.56
N ARG A 217 47.84 -17.56 9.42
CA ARG A 217 48.89 -18.30 8.67
C ARG A 217 49.55 -17.47 7.57
N ARG A 218 48.89 -16.42 7.08
CA ARG A 218 49.47 -15.42 6.17
C ARG A 218 50.41 -14.50 6.94
N ASP A 219 49.90 -13.90 8.01
CA ASP A 219 50.61 -12.86 8.77
C ASP A 219 51.81 -13.45 9.53
N ALA A 220 51.71 -14.71 10.00
CA ALA A 220 52.83 -15.44 10.57
C ALA A 220 53.99 -15.68 9.58
N LYS A 221 53.77 -15.68 8.26
CA LYS A 221 54.88 -15.76 7.30
C LYS A 221 55.70 -14.47 7.26
N GLY A 222 55.04 -13.31 7.29
CA GLY A 222 55.72 -12.01 7.32
C GLY A 222 56.61 -11.85 8.56
N LEU A 223 56.20 -12.40 9.70
CA LEU A 223 57.02 -12.41 10.92
C LEU A 223 58.28 -13.31 10.81
N PHE A 224 58.21 -14.44 10.09
CA PHE A 224 59.35 -15.34 9.94
C PHE A 224 60.43 -14.79 8.99
N GLU A 225 60.05 -13.98 8.00
CA GLU A 225 60.98 -13.36 7.04
C GLU A 225 61.94 -12.36 7.70
N GLY A 226 61.56 -11.76 8.84
CA GLY A 226 62.41 -10.89 9.64
C GLY A 226 63.39 -11.61 10.59
N TRP A 227 63.22 -12.92 10.84
CA TRP A 227 63.97 -13.63 11.87
C TRP A 227 65.20 -14.38 11.33
N PHE A 228 65.10 -14.97 10.14
CA PHE A 228 66.15 -15.87 9.59
C PHE A 228 67.27 -15.15 8.81
N LYS A 229 67.87 -14.10 9.40
CA LYS A 229 69.00 -13.37 8.78
C LYS A 229 70.12 -12.95 9.74
N ARG A 230 70.53 -13.80 10.69
CA ARG A 230 71.74 -13.55 11.51
C ARG A 230 72.36 -14.80 12.18
N SER A 231 73.20 -15.57 11.45
CA SER A 231 74.47 -16.17 11.94
C SER A 231 74.97 -17.36 11.08
N THR A 232 76.13 -17.24 10.42
CA THR A 232 77.04 -18.36 10.07
C THR A 232 78.36 -17.80 9.56
N GLU A 233 79.39 -17.78 10.43
CA GLU A 233 80.81 -17.36 10.24
C GLU A 233 81.43 -17.33 11.67
N GLU A 234 82.61 -17.84 12.04
CA GLU A 234 83.59 -18.80 11.47
C GLU A 234 84.19 -19.62 12.68
N LYS A 235 85.37 -20.29 12.76
CA LYS A 235 86.55 -20.59 11.90
C LYS A 235 87.31 -21.86 12.40
N SER A 236 88.55 -22.04 11.93
CA SER A 236 89.62 -23.02 12.25
C SER A 236 90.35 -22.81 13.60
N ALA A 237 91.23 -23.68 14.15
CA ALA A 237 91.57 -25.13 14.01
C ALA A 237 92.72 -25.54 15.02
N GLU A 238 93.39 -26.70 14.80
CA GLU A 238 94.73 -27.18 15.30
C GLU A 238 94.81 -28.22 16.47
N GLU A 239 96.01 -28.81 16.69
CA GLU A 239 96.31 -30.08 17.44
C GLU A 239 97.72 -30.02 18.16
N ARG A 240 98.42 -31.04 18.76
CA ARG A 240 98.32 -32.52 18.97
C ARG A 240 99.30 -33.01 20.10
N GLU A 241 99.42 -34.35 20.31
CA GLU A 241 100.55 -35.09 21.01
C GLU A 241 100.65 -34.97 22.57
N GLN A 242 101.01 -35.92 23.47
CA GLN A 242 101.73 -37.24 23.54
C GLN A 242 103.28 -37.18 23.66
N THR A 243 104.05 -37.98 24.43
CA THR A 243 103.88 -39.01 25.54
C THR A 243 105.14 -38.95 26.48
N ARG A 244 105.72 -39.92 27.28
CA ARG A 244 105.63 -41.39 27.49
C ARG A 244 106.34 -41.89 28.81
N THR A 245 106.35 -43.22 29.01
CA THR A 245 106.98 -44.12 30.06
C THR A 245 108.53 -44.25 30.04
N ALA A 246 109.26 -45.07 30.85
CA ALA A 246 109.23 -45.55 32.26
C ALA A 246 110.32 -46.66 32.51
N ALA A 247 110.89 -46.73 33.73
CA ALA A 247 111.50 -47.88 34.47
C ALA A 247 112.55 -48.88 33.88
N LYS A 248 113.62 -49.15 34.67
CA LYS A 248 114.47 -50.38 34.75
C LYS A 248 115.27 -50.33 36.07
N LYS A 249 115.25 -51.25 37.07
CA LYS A 249 114.78 -52.63 37.29
C LYS A 249 115.84 -53.75 37.19
N SER A 250 116.75 -53.84 38.17
CA SER A 250 117.78 -54.91 38.28
C SER A 250 118.15 -55.43 39.68
N GLU A 251 117.64 -54.89 40.80
CA GLU A 251 117.81 -55.49 42.17
C GLU A 251 116.90 -56.73 42.41
N ARG A 252 116.40 -57.24 41.29
CA ARG A 252 115.09 -57.81 41.08
C ARG A 252 115.16 -59.35 41.14
N ARG A 253 115.72 -59.87 42.24
CA ARG A 253 115.74 -61.30 42.62
C ARG A 253 115.88 -61.54 44.13
N ALA A 254 116.79 -60.83 44.81
CA ALA A 254 116.89 -60.87 46.27
C ALA A 254 115.82 -59.99 46.94
N GLU A 255 115.45 -58.90 46.25
CA GLU A 255 114.25 -58.13 46.55
C GLU A 255 112.98 -58.98 46.34
N GLU A 256 112.94 -59.88 45.35
CA GLU A 256 111.72 -60.61 44.96
C GLU A 256 111.18 -61.55 46.06
N GLU A 257 112.00 -62.31 46.81
CA GLU A 257 111.50 -63.17 47.91
C GLU A 257 111.03 -62.37 49.15
N ARG A 258 111.70 -61.25 49.46
CA ARG A 258 111.25 -60.34 50.54
C ARG A 258 109.96 -59.64 50.13
N LEU A 259 109.92 -59.12 48.91
CA LEU A 259 108.72 -58.64 48.26
C LEU A 259 107.64 -59.71 48.20
N GLU A 260 107.91 -61.01 48.11
CA GLU A 260 106.84 -62.00 48.01
C GLU A 260 106.09 -62.19 49.34
N ARG A 261 106.78 -62.10 50.49
CA ARG A 261 106.13 -62.04 51.80
C ARG A 261 105.52 -60.68 52.10
N GLU A 262 106.25 -59.61 51.80
CA GLU A 262 105.76 -58.24 51.96
C GLU A 262 104.60 -57.93 51.00
N ARG A 263 104.53 -58.61 49.85
CA ARG A 263 103.35 -58.70 48.98
C ARG A 263 102.25 -59.53 49.62
N GLN A 264 102.49 -60.71 50.17
CA GLN A 264 101.40 -61.47 50.79
C GLN A 264 100.78 -60.72 51.99
N GLU A 265 101.58 -60.01 52.79
CA GLU A 265 101.08 -59.14 53.85
C GLU A 265 100.43 -57.84 53.30
N ALA A 266 101.01 -57.20 52.28
CA ALA A 266 100.41 -56.03 51.65
C ALA A 266 99.18 -56.36 50.78
N GLU A 267 99.07 -57.55 50.24
CA GLU A 267 97.96 -58.09 49.44
C GLU A 267 96.83 -58.53 50.37
N ALA A 268 97.14 -59.13 51.53
CA ALA A 268 96.15 -59.33 52.59
C ALA A 268 95.64 -57.98 53.15
N ALA A 269 96.54 -57.02 53.40
CA ALA A 269 96.15 -55.68 53.86
C ALA A 269 95.43 -54.87 52.77
N GLN A 270 95.78 -55.04 51.50
CA GLN A 270 95.09 -54.43 50.36
C GLN A 270 93.75 -55.12 50.10
N GLU A 271 93.62 -56.44 50.26
CA GLU A 271 92.33 -57.13 50.15
C GLU A 271 91.42 -56.75 51.33
N GLU A 272 91.95 -56.59 52.55
CA GLU A 272 91.17 -56.06 53.67
C GLU A 272 90.78 -54.59 53.44
N SER A 273 91.70 -53.76 52.94
CA SER A 273 91.44 -52.37 52.56
C SER A 273 90.39 -52.27 51.44
N GLU A 274 90.48 -53.11 50.40
CA GLU A 274 89.48 -53.20 49.33
C GLU A 274 88.15 -53.75 49.83
N ARG A 275 88.13 -54.74 50.74
CA ARG A 275 86.88 -55.22 51.37
C ARG A 275 86.22 -54.13 52.21
N ARG A 276 87.01 -53.36 52.98
CA ARG A 276 86.53 -52.19 53.74
C ARG A 276 86.02 -51.10 52.81
N ALA A 277 86.77 -50.73 51.77
CA ALA A 277 86.39 -49.71 50.78
C ALA A 277 85.17 -50.12 49.93
N ARG A 278 85.04 -51.41 49.57
CA ARG A 278 83.84 -51.95 48.90
C ARG A 278 82.63 -51.93 49.83
N ALA A 279 82.79 -52.31 51.11
CA ALA A 279 81.71 -52.25 52.09
C ALA A 279 81.28 -50.80 52.43
N GLU A 280 82.23 -49.86 52.45
CA GLU A 280 81.97 -48.42 52.63
C GLU A 280 81.30 -47.82 51.39
N ALA A 281 81.76 -48.16 50.18
CA ALA A 281 81.13 -47.78 48.93
C ALA A 281 79.70 -48.34 48.81
N GLU A 282 79.48 -49.60 49.15
CA GLU A 282 78.13 -50.21 49.18
C GLU A 282 77.23 -49.53 50.22
N ARG A 283 77.79 -49.10 51.37
CA ARG A 283 77.07 -48.29 52.35
C ARG A 283 76.65 -46.93 51.79
N LEU A 284 77.59 -46.22 51.16
CA LEU A 284 77.36 -44.92 50.51
C LEU A 284 76.39 -45.02 49.33
N GLU A 285 76.41 -46.13 48.58
CA GLU A 285 75.48 -46.40 47.50
C GLU A 285 74.06 -46.69 48.02
N ARG A 286 73.92 -47.53 49.06
CA ARG A 286 72.63 -47.75 49.75
C ARG A 286 72.08 -46.46 50.38
N GLU A 287 72.93 -45.65 51.01
CA GLU A 287 72.54 -44.38 51.63
C GLU A 287 72.13 -43.33 50.59
N ARG A 288 72.79 -43.31 49.41
CA ARG A 288 72.35 -42.55 48.24
C ARG A 288 71.01 -43.04 47.70
N GLN A 289 70.83 -44.35 47.51
CA GLN A 289 69.58 -44.93 47.02
C GLN A 289 68.41 -44.66 47.98
N GLU A 290 68.63 -44.71 49.30
CA GLU A 290 67.63 -44.30 50.29
C GLU A 290 67.31 -42.80 50.24
N ALA A 291 68.32 -41.94 50.06
CA ALA A 291 68.10 -40.50 49.94
C ALA A 291 67.36 -40.12 48.65
N GLU A 292 67.71 -40.75 47.53
CA GLU A 292 67.06 -40.59 46.23
C GLU A 292 65.62 -41.09 46.27
N ALA A 293 65.37 -42.28 46.84
CA ALA A 293 64.02 -42.81 47.02
C ALA A 293 63.14 -41.90 47.89
N LYS A 294 63.66 -41.36 49.00
CA LYS A 294 62.94 -40.42 49.88
C LYS A 294 62.65 -39.09 49.17
N ALA A 295 63.61 -38.56 48.42
CA ALA A 295 63.40 -37.35 47.62
C ALA A 295 62.36 -37.56 46.49
N GLN A 296 62.35 -38.74 45.88
CA GLN A 296 61.40 -39.12 44.83
C GLN A 296 59.99 -39.35 45.40
N GLU A 297 59.86 -39.99 46.56
CA GLU A 297 58.59 -40.12 47.28
C GLU A 297 58.04 -38.75 47.69
N GLU A 298 58.88 -37.85 48.24
CA GLU A 298 58.42 -36.50 48.60
C GLU A 298 58.01 -35.68 47.36
N SER A 299 58.75 -35.81 46.25
CA SER A 299 58.43 -35.19 44.97
C SER A 299 57.08 -35.68 44.43
N GLU A 300 56.84 -37.00 44.40
CA GLU A 300 55.53 -37.55 44.03
C GLU A 300 54.41 -37.08 44.95
N ARG A 301 54.66 -37.04 46.27
CA ARG A 301 53.66 -36.63 47.27
C ARG A 301 53.28 -35.15 47.14
N ARG A 302 54.26 -34.28 46.83
CA ARG A 302 54.04 -32.88 46.46
C ARG A 302 53.26 -32.76 45.14
N ALA A 303 53.68 -33.46 44.09
CA ALA A 303 53.01 -33.44 42.78
C ALA A 303 51.54 -33.91 42.85
N ARG A 304 51.24 -34.94 43.65
CA ARG A 304 49.87 -35.40 43.91
C ARG A 304 49.03 -34.35 44.64
N ALA A 305 49.59 -33.68 45.66
CA ALA A 305 48.91 -32.62 46.39
C ALA A 305 48.67 -31.34 45.55
N ASP A 306 49.62 -30.99 44.67
CA ASP A 306 49.44 -29.91 43.70
C ASP A 306 48.37 -30.24 42.66
N ALA A 307 48.35 -31.48 42.14
CA ALA A 307 47.32 -31.94 41.21
C ALA A 307 45.92 -31.94 41.86
N GLU A 308 45.78 -32.44 43.09
CA GLU A 308 44.50 -32.45 43.80
C GLU A 308 43.99 -31.03 44.11
N ARG A 309 44.88 -30.10 44.47
CA ARG A 309 44.49 -28.68 44.63
C ARG A 309 44.02 -28.09 43.30
N LEU A 310 44.75 -28.32 42.21
CA LEU A 310 44.40 -27.80 40.88
C LEU A 310 43.07 -28.38 40.36
N GLU A 311 42.75 -29.62 40.72
CA GLU A 311 41.46 -30.25 40.40
C GLU A 311 40.32 -29.64 41.23
N ARG A 312 40.51 -29.41 42.54
CA ARG A 312 39.53 -28.70 43.38
C ARG A 312 39.29 -27.26 42.91
N GLU A 313 40.35 -26.52 42.55
CA GLU A 313 40.25 -25.17 41.98
C GLU A 313 39.45 -25.16 40.67
N ARG A 314 39.61 -26.18 39.81
CA ARG A 314 38.81 -26.36 38.59
C ARG A 314 37.35 -26.64 38.91
N GLN A 315 37.06 -27.58 39.81
CA GLN A 315 35.69 -27.93 40.21
C GLN A 315 34.96 -26.72 40.83
N GLU A 316 35.64 -25.93 41.67
CA GLU A 316 35.07 -24.68 42.19
C GLU A 316 34.83 -23.62 41.10
N ALA A 317 35.73 -23.47 40.14
CA ALA A 317 35.56 -22.53 39.03
C ALA A 317 34.41 -22.94 38.09
N GLU A 318 34.29 -24.25 37.80
CA GLU A 318 33.21 -24.81 36.98
C GLU A 318 31.85 -24.68 37.68
N ALA A 319 31.76 -24.99 38.98
CA ALA A 319 30.55 -24.80 39.78
C ALA A 319 30.09 -23.32 39.80
N LYS A 320 31.01 -22.37 40.02
CA LYS A 320 30.70 -20.92 40.01
C LYS A 320 30.26 -20.45 38.62
N ALA A 321 30.90 -20.94 37.56
CA ALA A 321 30.51 -20.62 36.18
C ALA A 321 29.12 -21.18 35.83
N GLN A 322 28.77 -22.39 36.31
CA GLN A 322 27.45 -22.96 36.13
C GLN A 322 26.38 -22.20 36.94
N GLU A 323 26.64 -21.85 38.20
CA GLU A 323 25.72 -21.05 39.02
C GLU A 323 25.44 -19.69 38.37
N GLU A 324 26.48 -18.99 37.89
CA GLU A 324 26.30 -17.71 37.21
C GLU A 324 25.52 -17.87 35.88
N SER A 325 25.79 -18.95 35.13
CA SER A 325 25.06 -19.29 33.89
C SER A 325 23.57 -19.55 34.16
N GLU A 326 23.23 -20.36 35.16
CA GLU A 326 21.84 -20.60 35.57
C GLU A 326 21.16 -19.33 36.08
N ARG A 327 21.87 -18.49 36.85
CA ARG A 327 21.33 -17.22 37.36
C ARG A 327 21.05 -16.22 36.24
N ARG A 328 21.93 -16.15 35.22
CA ARG A 328 21.71 -15.36 34.00
C ARG A 328 20.51 -15.91 33.21
N ALA A 329 20.45 -17.21 32.96
CA ALA A 329 19.35 -17.84 32.23
C ALA A 329 17.98 -17.63 32.89
N ARG A 330 17.90 -17.69 34.23
CA ARG A 330 16.67 -17.37 34.99
C ARG A 330 16.26 -15.90 34.84
N ALA A 331 17.21 -14.97 34.94
CA ALA A 331 16.95 -13.53 34.77
C ALA A 331 16.55 -13.16 33.32
N ASP A 332 17.12 -13.84 32.32
CA ASP A 332 16.73 -13.70 30.92
C ASP A 332 15.33 -14.25 30.65
N ALA A 333 14.98 -15.41 31.24
CA ALA A 333 13.63 -15.97 31.15
C ALA A 333 12.58 -15.07 31.80
N GLU A 334 12.85 -14.55 33.01
CA GLU A 334 11.93 -13.65 33.72
C GLU A 334 11.73 -12.33 32.95
N ARG A 335 12.79 -11.75 32.37
CA ARG A 335 12.66 -10.57 31.51
C ARG A 335 11.81 -10.85 30.28
N LEU A 336 12.03 -11.99 29.61
CA LEU A 336 11.26 -12.37 28.42
C LEU A 336 9.78 -12.63 28.74
N GLU A 337 9.47 -13.13 29.94
CA GLU A 337 8.10 -13.29 30.41
C GLU A 337 7.43 -11.93 30.68
N ARG A 338 8.13 -11.00 31.36
CA ARG A 338 7.64 -9.62 31.57
C ARG A 338 7.41 -8.90 30.24
N GLU A 339 8.32 -9.00 29.28
CA GLU A 339 8.16 -8.42 27.93
C GLU A 339 6.94 -8.99 27.19
N ARG A 340 6.64 -10.28 27.36
CA ARG A 340 5.43 -10.90 26.79
C ARG A 340 4.15 -10.39 27.45
N GLN A 341 4.12 -10.31 28.78
CA GLN A 341 2.96 -9.80 29.52
C GLN A 341 2.69 -8.33 29.18
N GLU A 342 3.74 -7.49 29.08
CA GLU A 342 3.61 -6.10 28.61
C GLU A 342 3.12 -5.99 27.15
N ALA A 343 3.61 -6.85 26.25
CA ALA A 343 3.18 -6.86 24.85
C ALA A 343 1.72 -7.30 24.70
N GLU A 344 1.28 -8.30 25.48
CA GLU A 344 -0.10 -8.77 25.51
C GLU A 344 -1.05 -7.71 26.08
N ALA A 345 -0.68 -7.06 27.20
CA ALA A 345 -1.46 -5.97 27.77
C ALA A 345 -1.63 -4.79 26.80
N LYS A 346 -0.55 -4.37 26.12
CA LYS A 346 -0.60 -3.31 25.10
C LYS A 346 -1.47 -3.71 23.90
N ALA A 347 -1.42 -4.96 23.46
CA ALA A 347 -2.27 -5.47 22.39
C ALA A 347 -3.76 -5.53 22.77
N GLN A 348 -4.07 -5.89 24.03
CA GLN A 348 -5.44 -5.84 24.56
C GLN A 348 -5.95 -4.39 24.64
N GLU A 349 -5.16 -3.45 25.17
CA GLU A 349 -5.55 -2.03 25.24
C GLU A 349 -5.78 -1.42 23.83
N GLU A 350 -4.91 -1.71 22.86
CA GLU A 350 -5.10 -1.23 21.49
C GLU A 350 -6.36 -1.83 20.84
N SER A 351 -6.64 -3.12 21.09
CA SER A 351 -7.85 -3.80 20.62
C SER A 351 -9.12 -3.18 21.22
N GLU A 352 -9.15 -2.91 22.53
CA GLU A 352 -10.25 -2.20 23.18
C GLU A 352 -10.44 -0.78 22.64
N ARG A 353 -9.36 -0.02 22.46
CA ARG A 353 -9.42 1.35 21.90
C ARG A 353 -10.00 1.33 20.48
N ARG A 354 -9.60 0.37 19.65
CA ARG A 354 -10.15 0.17 18.30
C ARG A 354 -11.64 -0.18 18.35
N ALA A 355 -12.03 -1.16 19.16
CA ALA A 355 -13.44 -1.56 19.30
C ALA A 355 -14.34 -0.41 19.78
N ARG A 356 -13.88 0.41 20.72
CA ARG A 356 -14.61 1.62 21.19
C ARG A 356 -14.75 2.66 20.08
N ALA A 357 -13.68 2.95 19.32
CA ALA A 357 -13.72 3.90 18.20
C ALA A 357 -14.57 3.41 17.01
N ASP A 358 -14.61 2.10 16.75
CA ASP A 358 -15.49 1.49 15.75
C ASP A 358 -16.97 1.57 16.17
N ALA A 359 -17.26 1.34 17.45
CA ALA A 359 -18.61 1.50 18.00
C ALA A 359 -19.10 2.96 17.94
N GLU A 360 -18.26 3.93 18.36
CA GLU A 360 -18.60 5.35 18.31
C GLU A 360 -18.84 5.84 16.87
N ARG A 361 -18.02 5.40 15.91
CA ARG A 361 -18.24 5.72 14.49
C ARG A 361 -19.56 5.16 13.99
N LEU A 362 -19.88 3.91 14.30
CA LEU A 362 -21.14 3.27 13.89
C LEU A 362 -22.37 3.94 14.54
N GLU A 363 -22.24 4.48 15.75
CA GLU A 363 -23.31 5.27 16.38
C GLU A 363 -23.51 6.61 15.68
N ARG A 364 -22.43 7.35 15.36
CA ARG A 364 -22.51 8.59 14.58
C ARG A 364 -23.13 8.37 13.19
N GLU A 365 -22.69 7.34 12.48
CA GLU A 365 -23.21 6.96 11.15
C GLU A 365 -24.72 6.67 11.19
N ARG A 366 -25.21 6.03 12.27
CA ARG A 366 -26.65 5.82 12.50
C ARG A 366 -27.41 7.11 12.80
N GLN A 367 -26.82 8.03 13.57
CA GLN A 367 -27.43 9.34 13.86
C GLN A 367 -27.51 10.21 12.59
N GLU A 368 -26.46 10.23 11.78
CA GLU A 368 -26.43 10.94 10.48
C GLU A 368 -27.44 10.35 9.50
N ALA A 369 -27.55 9.02 9.39
CA ALA A 369 -28.55 8.35 8.55
C ALA A 369 -29.99 8.64 9.01
N ALA A 370 -30.26 8.64 10.32
CA ALA A 370 -31.57 8.99 10.87
C ALA A 370 -31.94 10.45 10.61
N ALA A 371 -31.01 11.39 10.79
CA ALA A 371 -31.23 12.81 10.48
C ALA A 371 -31.50 13.04 8.98
N ALA A 372 -30.77 12.35 8.09
CA ALA A 372 -31.00 12.41 6.65
C ALA A 372 -32.38 11.84 6.25
N GLN A 373 -32.85 10.77 6.91
CA GLN A 373 -34.21 10.27 6.70
C GLN A 373 -35.25 11.31 7.18
N GLU A 374 -35.08 11.89 8.37
CA GLU A 374 -36.03 12.88 8.89
C GLU A 374 -36.10 14.12 7.99
N GLU A 375 -34.97 14.59 7.45
CA GLU A 375 -34.96 15.70 6.49
C GLU A 375 -35.67 15.33 5.19
N SER A 376 -35.46 14.11 4.68
CA SER A 376 -36.16 13.60 3.50
C SER A 376 -37.68 13.53 3.71
N GLU A 377 -38.13 13.01 4.85
CA GLU A 377 -39.56 12.99 5.21
C GLU A 377 -40.15 14.40 5.38
N ARG A 378 -39.41 15.34 5.98
CA ARG A 378 -39.83 16.75 6.10
C ARG A 378 -39.98 17.40 4.73
N ARG A 379 -39.03 17.18 3.82
CA ARG A 379 -39.08 17.69 2.43
C ARG A 379 -40.27 17.11 1.67
N ALA A 380 -40.49 15.79 1.73
CA ALA A 380 -41.61 15.13 1.07
C ALA A 380 -42.99 15.61 1.58
N ARG A 381 -43.13 15.86 2.89
CA ARG A 381 -44.35 16.44 3.49
C ARG A 381 -44.59 17.87 3.00
N ALA A 382 -43.54 18.71 2.95
CA ALA A 382 -43.65 20.09 2.46
C ALA A 382 -43.98 20.16 0.96
N GLU A 383 -43.44 19.24 0.14
CA GLU A 383 -43.78 19.14 -1.27
C GLU A 383 -45.23 18.68 -1.50
N ALA A 384 -45.70 17.70 -0.71
CA ALA A 384 -47.09 17.25 -0.74
C ALA A 384 -48.06 18.38 -0.34
N GLU A 385 -47.78 19.12 0.74
CA GLU A 385 -48.59 20.26 1.17
C GLU A 385 -48.59 21.38 0.11
N ARG A 386 -47.45 21.66 -0.52
CA ARG A 386 -47.37 22.62 -1.65
C ARG A 386 -48.25 22.17 -2.82
N LEU A 387 -48.21 20.89 -3.18
CA LEU A 387 -49.00 20.33 -4.28
C LEU A 387 -50.51 20.31 -3.96
N GLU A 388 -50.89 20.10 -2.70
CA GLU A 388 -52.28 20.19 -2.27
C GLU A 388 -52.81 21.64 -2.34
N ARG A 389 -52.04 22.61 -1.88
CA ARG A 389 -52.37 24.05 -2.03
C ARG A 389 -52.49 24.45 -3.50
N GLU A 390 -51.56 24.04 -4.35
CA GLU A 390 -51.59 24.32 -5.80
C GLU A 390 -52.84 23.73 -6.48
N ARG A 391 -53.32 22.56 -6.02
CA ARG A 391 -54.59 21.98 -6.47
C ARG A 391 -55.81 22.78 -6.00
N GLN A 392 -55.84 23.17 -4.72
CA GLN A 392 -56.94 23.97 -4.16
C GLN A 392 -57.04 25.35 -4.83
N GLU A 393 -55.90 26.00 -5.13
CA GLU A 393 -55.84 27.25 -5.88
C GLU A 393 -56.33 27.08 -7.32
N ALA A 394 -55.96 25.99 -8.00
CA ALA A 394 -56.43 25.68 -9.35
C ALA A 394 -57.94 25.36 -9.40
N GLU A 395 -58.45 24.60 -8.42
CA GLU A 395 -59.88 24.27 -8.30
C GLU A 395 -60.72 25.52 -8.02
N ALA A 396 -60.27 26.40 -7.11
CA ALA A 396 -60.92 27.69 -6.84
C ALA A 396 -60.90 28.61 -8.07
N ALA A 397 -59.81 28.65 -8.83
CA ALA A 397 -59.72 29.41 -10.07
C ALA A 397 -60.65 28.86 -11.17
N GLN A 398 -60.82 27.54 -11.26
CA GLN A 398 -61.82 26.94 -12.15
C GLN A 398 -63.24 27.31 -11.69
N GLU A 399 -63.55 27.20 -10.40
CA GLU A 399 -64.89 27.53 -9.89
C GLU A 399 -65.24 29.00 -10.12
N GLU A 400 -64.27 29.92 -9.93
CA GLU A 400 -64.48 31.34 -10.25
C GLU A 400 -64.70 31.56 -11.75
N SER A 401 -63.94 30.87 -12.61
CA SER A 401 -64.11 30.92 -14.07
C SER A 401 -65.50 30.42 -14.49
N GLU A 402 -65.97 29.30 -13.94
CA GLU A 402 -67.32 28.78 -14.18
C GLU A 402 -68.41 29.71 -13.66
N ARG A 403 -68.24 30.30 -12.47
CA ARG A 403 -69.18 31.30 -11.92
C ARG A 403 -69.26 32.54 -12.82
N ARG A 404 -68.12 33.06 -13.30
CA ARG A 404 -68.06 34.19 -14.24
C ARG A 404 -68.75 33.84 -15.57
N ALA A 405 -68.49 32.66 -16.13
CA ALA A 405 -69.11 32.20 -17.38
C ALA A 405 -70.64 32.03 -17.25
N ARG A 406 -71.12 31.48 -16.12
CA ARG A 406 -72.56 31.35 -15.83
C ARG A 406 -73.23 32.73 -15.67
N ALA A 407 -72.60 33.66 -14.96
CA ALA A 407 -73.11 35.03 -14.80
C ALA A 407 -73.12 35.82 -16.13
N GLU A 408 -72.15 35.61 -17.01
CA GLU A 408 -72.17 36.18 -18.36
C GLU A 408 -73.27 35.56 -19.23
N ALA A 409 -73.45 34.24 -19.19
CA ALA A 409 -74.54 33.58 -19.91
C ALA A 409 -75.92 34.08 -19.44
N GLU A 410 -76.13 34.21 -18.12
CA GLU A 410 -77.37 34.76 -17.56
C GLU A 410 -77.58 36.23 -17.95
N ARG A 411 -76.52 37.06 -17.97
CA ARG A 411 -76.60 38.45 -18.46
C ARG A 411 -77.02 38.50 -19.92
N LEU A 412 -76.40 37.68 -20.78
CA LEU A 412 -76.71 37.62 -22.21
C LEU A 412 -78.11 37.05 -22.48
N GLU A 413 -78.61 36.14 -21.64
CA GLU A 413 -79.99 35.66 -21.72
C GLU A 413 -80.99 36.76 -21.34
N ARG A 414 -80.76 37.48 -20.23
CA ARG A 414 -81.59 38.63 -19.84
C ARG A 414 -81.58 39.74 -20.90
N GLU A 415 -80.41 40.05 -21.47
CA GLU A 415 -80.27 41.03 -22.55
C GLU A 415 -81.06 40.62 -23.80
N ARG A 416 -81.09 39.33 -24.15
CA ARG A 416 -81.94 38.79 -25.22
C ARG A 416 -83.42 38.88 -24.90
N GLN A 417 -83.83 38.48 -23.69
CA GLN A 417 -85.24 38.56 -23.24
C GLN A 417 -85.74 40.01 -23.22
N GLU A 418 -84.91 40.96 -22.77
CA GLU A 418 -85.22 42.40 -22.85
C GLU A 418 -85.32 42.90 -24.29
N ALA A 419 -84.41 42.49 -25.17
CA ALA A 419 -84.44 42.88 -26.58
C ALA A 419 -85.68 42.32 -27.30
N GLU A 420 -86.05 41.07 -27.02
CA GLU A 420 -87.26 40.44 -27.54
C GLU A 420 -88.52 41.13 -27.00
N ALA A 421 -88.60 41.40 -25.69
CA ALA A 421 -89.73 42.11 -25.10
C ALA A 421 -89.89 43.53 -25.68
N LYS A 422 -88.79 44.26 -25.89
CA LYS A 422 -88.81 45.59 -26.54
C LYS A 422 -89.26 45.50 -28.01
N ALA A 423 -88.82 44.48 -28.74
CA ALA A 423 -89.26 44.23 -30.12
C ALA A 423 -90.74 43.83 -30.19
N GLN A 424 -91.25 43.06 -29.22
CA GLN A 424 -92.67 42.72 -29.09
C GLN A 424 -93.51 43.97 -28.75
N GLU A 425 -93.09 44.81 -27.79
CA GLU A 425 -93.78 46.08 -27.48
C GLU A 425 -93.79 47.03 -28.69
N GLU A 426 -92.68 47.16 -29.43
CA GLU A 426 -92.64 48.00 -30.62
C GLU A 426 -93.54 47.44 -31.74
N SER A 427 -93.57 46.12 -31.93
CA SER A 427 -94.46 45.44 -32.87
C SER A 427 -95.93 45.67 -32.51
N GLU A 428 -96.30 45.52 -31.23
CA GLU A 428 -97.64 45.83 -30.74
C GLU A 428 -98.00 47.31 -30.92
N ARG A 429 -97.09 48.24 -30.60
CA ARG A 429 -97.31 49.68 -30.83
C ARG A 429 -97.54 50.00 -32.30
N ARG A 430 -96.74 49.42 -33.20
CA ARG A 430 -96.90 49.56 -34.66
C ARG A 430 -98.25 49.00 -35.12
N ALA A 431 -98.62 47.80 -34.67
CA ALA A 431 -99.91 47.18 -35.01
C ALA A 431 -101.12 47.97 -34.48
N ARG A 432 -101.05 48.49 -33.25
CA ARG A 432 -102.09 49.35 -32.66
C ARG A 432 -102.22 50.68 -33.42
N ALA A 433 -101.09 51.32 -33.75
CA ALA A 433 -101.07 52.57 -34.52
C ALA A 433 -101.57 52.38 -35.97
N GLU A 434 -101.25 51.25 -36.61
CA GLU A 434 -101.80 50.89 -37.92
C GLU A 434 -103.31 50.61 -37.85
N ALA A 435 -103.78 49.88 -36.83
CA ALA A 435 -105.21 49.65 -36.61
C ALA A 435 -105.98 50.97 -36.39
N GLU A 436 -105.44 51.89 -35.58
CA GLU A 436 -106.02 53.21 -35.37
C GLU A 436 -106.02 54.04 -36.67
N ARG A 437 -104.94 53.99 -37.46
CA ARG A 437 -104.88 54.65 -38.78
C ARG A 437 -105.96 54.07 -39.72
N LEU A 438 -106.10 52.75 -39.77
CA LEU A 438 -107.08 52.08 -40.61
C LEU A 438 -108.52 52.33 -40.16
N GLU A 439 -108.75 52.53 -38.86
CA GLU A 439 -110.06 52.93 -38.33
C GLU A 439 -110.39 54.38 -38.71
N ARG A 440 -109.45 55.32 -38.56
CA ARG A 440 -109.62 56.71 -39.05
C ARG A 440 -109.86 56.75 -40.56
N GLU A 441 -109.07 56.01 -41.33
CA GLU A 441 -109.21 55.90 -42.80
C GLU A 441 -110.60 55.35 -43.20
N ARG A 442 -111.17 54.41 -42.41
CA ARG A 442 -112.56 53.95 -42.56
C ARG A 442 -113.60 54.98 -42.16
N GLN A 443 -113.38 55.74 -41.08
CA GLN A 443 -114.29 56.80 -40.64
C GLN A 443 -114.33 57.97 -41.65
N GLU A 444 -113.17 58.36 -42.18
CA GLU A 444 -113.04 59.36 -43.25
C GLU A 444 -113.69 58.88 -44.55
N ALA A 445 -113.48 57.63 -44.96
CA ALA A 445 -114.15 57.05 -46.13
C ALA A 445 -115.67 56.97 -45.96
N ALA A 446 -116.17 56.61 -44.77
CA ALA A 446 -117.60 56.59 -44.47
C ALA A 446 -118.21 58.00 -44.47
N ALA A 447 -117.52 59.00 -43.91
CA ALA A 447 -117.95 60.40 -43.95
C ALA A 447 -117.97 60.96 -45.39
N ALA A 448 -116.95 60.61 -46.21
CA ALA A 448 -116.91 60.98 -47.63
C ALA A 448 -118.03 60.29 -48.44
N GLN A 449 -118.38 59.04 -48.12
CA GLN A 449 -119.56 58.39 -48.71
C GLN A 449 -120.85 59.10 -48.28
N GLU A 450 -121.02 59.44 -46.99
CA GLU A 450 -122.22 60.13 -46.53
C GLU A 450 -122.35 61.53 -47.18
N GLU A 451 -121.24 62.25 -47.36
CA GLU A 451 -121.25 63.52 -48.09
C GLU A 451 -121.60 63.32 -49.57
N SER A 452 -121.07 62.28 -50.21
CA SER A 452 -121.41 61.91 -51.59
C SER A 452 -122.90 61.58 -51.74
N GLU A 453 -123.47 60.79 -50.82
CA GLU A 453 -124.91 60.50 -50.78
C GLU A 453 -125.75 61.74 -50.51
N ARG A 454 -125.33 62.64 -49.61
CA ARG A 454 -126.00 63.94 -49.38
C ARG A 454 -125.99 64.81 -50.63
N ARG A 455 -124.85 64.90 -51.33
CA ARG A 455 -124.71 65.63 -52.61
C ARG A 455 -125.60 65.01 -53.69
N ALA A 456 -125.61 63.70 -53.83
CA ALA A 456 -126.45 62.98 -54.80
C ALA A 456 -127.96 63.16 -54.51
N ARG A 457 -128.38 63.15 -53.23
CA ARG A 457 -129.76 63.45 -52.83
C ARG A 457 -130.14 64.91 -53.14
N ALA A 458 -129.24 65.87 -52.86
CA ALA A 458 -129.48 67.28 -53.17
C ALA A 458 -129.53 67.55 -54.68
N GLU A 459 -128.73 66.85 -55.50
CA GLU A 459 -128.82 66.92 -56.96
C GLU A 459 -130.09 66.24 -57.49
N ALA A 460 -130.49 65.09 -56.94
CA ALA A 460 -131.77 64.46 -57.28
C ALA A 460 -132.96 65.39 -56.96
N GLU A 461 -132.95 66.06 -55.81
CA GLU A 461 -133.98 67.05 -55.44
C GLU A 461 -133.93 68.28 -56.37
N ARG A 462 -132.73 68.76 -56.76
CA ARG A 462 -132.59 69.84 -57.75
C ARG A 462 -133.19 69.44 -59.11
N LEU A 463 -132.86 68.24 -59.59
CA LEU A 463 -133.40 67.69 -60.84
C LEU A 463 -134.91 67.42 -60.77
N GLU A 464 -135.45 67.08 -59.61
CA GLU A 464 -136.90 66.97 -59.41
C GLU A 464 -137.57 68.35 -59.42
N ARG A 465 -137.00 69.35 -58.75
CA ARG A 465 -137.46 70.75 -58.83
C ARG A 465 -137.41 71.28 -60.26
N GLU A 466 -136.30 71.07 -60.97
CA GLU A 466 -136.16 71.43 -62.40
C GLU A 466 -137.23 70.73 -63.26
N ARG A 467 -137.54 69.44 -63.03
CA ARG A 467 -138.64 68.75 -63.72
C ARG A 467 -140.03 69.31 -63.39
N GLN A 468 -140.27 69.71 -62.14
CA GLN A 468 -141.52 70.34 -61.73
C GLN A 468 -141.68 71.73 -62.36
N GLU A 469 -140.60 72.50 -62.46
CA GLU A 469 -140.58 73.79 -63.17
C GLU A 469 -140.73 73.63 -64.68
N TRP A 470 -140.08 72.64 -65.29
CA TRP A 470 -140.24 72.31 -66.71
C TRP A 470 -141.68 71.91 -67.03
N LYS A 471 -142.32 71.10 -66.18
CA LYS A 471 -143.75 70.78 -66.29
C LYS A 471 -144.65 72.01 -66.18
N ARG A 472 -144.43 72.90 -65.21
CA ARG A 472 -145.21 74.16 -65.13
C ARG A 472 -145.03 75.02 -66.36
N HIS A 473 -143.82 75.06 -66.94
CA HIS A 473 -143.55 75.78 -68.17
C HIS A 473 -144.22 75.10 -69.38
N GLU A 474 -144.24 73.76 -69.44
CA GLU A 474 -144.98 72.98 -70.45
C GLU A 474 -146.50 73.23 -70.36
N GLU A 475 -147.08 73.13 -69.16
CA GLU A 475 -148.49 73.48 -68.85
C GLU A 475 -148.81 74.95 -69.20
N GLU A 476 -147.89 75.89 -68.96
CA GLU A 476 -148.06 77.29 -69.34
C GLU A 476 -147.94 77.53 -70.85
N GLN A 477 -147.06 76.81 -71.56
CA GLN A 477 -147.00 76.83 -73.02
C GLN A 477 -148.24 76.19 -73.65
N GLU A 478 -148.78 75.09 -73.09
CA GLU A 478 -150.08 74.55 -73.51
C GLU A 478 -151.21 75.54 -73.27
N ARG A 479 -151.24 76.23 -72.12
CA ARG A 479 -152.23 77.28 -71.83
C ARG A 479 -152.14 78.44 -72.83
N ILE A 480 -150.93 78.87 -73.20
CA ILE A 480 -150.69 79.91 -74.20
C ILE A 480 -151.10 79.42 -75.61
N ALA A 481 -150.80 78.18 -75.97
CA ALA A 481 -151.20 77.57 -77.23
C ALA A 481 -152.73 77.42 -77.35
N ALA A 482 -153.42 77.06 -76.26
CA ALA A 482 -154.88 77.01 -76.20
C ALA A 482 -155.49 78.40 -76.40
N GLN A 483 -154.99 79.43 -75.71
CA GLN A 483 -155.40 80.83 -75.92
C GLN A 483 -155.13 81.30 -77.37
N PHE A 484 -154.04 80.85 -77.99
CA PHE A 484 -153.74 81.17 -79.39
C PHE A 484 -154.69 80.47 -80.37
N GLN A 485 -155.09 79.22 -80.12
CA GLN A 485 -156.11 78.53 -80.90
C GLN A 485 -157.49 79.19 -80.76
N GLU A 486 -157.88 79.59 -79.54
CA GLU A 486 -159.12 80.32 -79.27
C GLU A 486 -159.16 81.67 -79.99
N TYR A 487 -158.05 82.43 -79.95
CA TYR A 487 -157.88 83.66 -80.73
C TYR A 487 -158.01 83.43 -82.25
N VAL A 488 -157.40 82.39 -82.79
CA VAL A 488 -157.50 82.05 -84.24
C VAL A 488 -158.95 81.69 -84.63
N GLN A 489 -159.68 80.91 -83.82
CA GLN A 489 -161.10 80.64 -84.09
C GLN A 489 -161.96 81.92 -84.06
N HIS A 490 -161.66 82.83 -83.12
CA HIS A 490 -162.42 84.07 -82.94
C HIS A 490 -162.15 85.11 -84.04
N VAL A 491 -160.99 85.05 -84.72
CA VAL A 491 -160.68 85.90 -85.88
C VAL A 491 -161.35 85.40 -87.16
N PHE A 492 -161.40 84.08 -87.40
CA PHE A 492 -161.90 83.54 -88.67
C PHE A 492 -163.43 83.58 -88.87
N HIS A 493 -164.21 83.81 -87.82
CA HIS A 493 -165.69 83.84 -87.89
C HIS A 493 -166.29 85.25 -88.09
N ARG A 494 -165.52 86.23 -88.59
CA ARG A 494 -165.97 87.63 -88.66
C ARG A 494 -165.77 88.35 -90.00
N GLN A 495 -165.85 87.63 -91.12
CA GLN A 495 -166.22 88.25 -92.41
C GLN A 495 -167.03 87.29 -93.29
N SER A 496 -168.34 87.55 -93.31
CA SER A 496 -169.32 87.19 -94.33
C SER A 496 -170.33 88.34 -94.40
#